data_AF-A0A662X580-F1
#
_entry.id   AF-A0A662X580-F1
#
_cell.length_a   1.000
_cell.length_b   1.000
_cell.length_c   1.000
_cell.angle_alpha   90.00
_cell.angle_beta   90.00
_cell.angle_gamma   90.00
#
_symmetry.space_group_name_H-M   'P 1'
#
loop_
_entity.id
_entity.type
_entity.pdbx_description
1 polymer ?
#
loop_
_entity_poly.entity_id
_entity_poly.type
_entity_poly.pdbx_seq_one_letter_code
_entity_poly.pdbx_strand_id
1 'polypeptide(L)'
;MDWLKKKKEEAKQAAAKMTNKRTAFRGDGNVLGGGESAAASAPPAAAAPAGFARKQKAMDQRGNAWEKRVTNARKARLQQDEDRETRFQYTEPAPAPPPVAGPPPTVLSNEEVKARELQKAHEQMGFNPYAATFSSSTQATSAMNSIGSGAGQVPPPPPSASSNFSPPPAPFPAIPAVAAPHNPSENGAVYVLLRQDPPRAITAAETLAKILSNVVQNPQEEKFRKIRLSNAAIQSKLVAVPGAVDLLEEAGFLRLEMEGEPYLMLTADAFQTERVQSAIDRTEVALIQLQHDSSNA
;
A
#
# COMPACT_ATOMS: atom_id res chain seq x y z
N MET A 1 19.42 0.54 -49.43
CA MET A 1 18.28 -0.33 -49.03
C MET A 1 18.74 -1.66 -48.40
N ASP A 2 20.04 -1.83 -48.14
CA ASP A 2 20.63 -3.13 -47.80
C ASP A 2 20.66 -3.45 -46.30
N TRP A 3 20.55 -2.43 -45.44
CA TRP A 3 20.45 -2.62 -43.99
C TRP A 3 19.13 -3.34 -43.58
N LEU A 4 18.04 -3.07 -44.30
CA LEU A 4 16.75 -3.75 -44.10
C LEU A 4 16.81 -5.22 -44.53
N LYS A 5 17.53 -5.53 -45.61
CA LYS A 5 17.72 -6.92 -46.07
C LYS A 5 18.54 -7.71 -45.06
N LYS A 6 19.61 -7.11 -44.51
CA LYS A 6 20.43 -7.73 -43.46
C LYS A 6 19.63 -8.02 -42.18
N LYS A 7 18.83 -7.06 -41.71
CA LYS A 7 17.94 -7.29 -40.54
C LYS A 7 16.86 -8.35 -40.80
N LYS A 8 16.32 -8.42 -42.02
CA LYS A 8 15.32 -9.43 -42.40
C LYS A 8 15.91 -10.84 -42.43
N GLU A 9 17.16 -10.98 -42.89
CA GLU A 9 17.89 -12.26 -42.88
C GLU A 9 18.28 -12.68 -41.45
N GLU A 10 18.74 -11.75 -40.61
CA GLU A 10 19.03 -12.04 -39.20
C GLU A 10 17.77 -12.49 -38.43
N ALA A 11 16.62 -11.86 -38.69
CA ALA A 11 15.34 -12.27 -38.12
C ALA A 11 14.89 -13.66 -38.60
N LYS A 12 15.09 -13.98 -39.89
CA LYS A 12 14.81 -15.31 -40.45
C LYS A 12 15.70 -16.40 -39.83
N GLN A 13 16.99 -16.12 -39.65
CA GLN A 13 17.91 -17.06 -39.02
C GLN A 13 17.58 -17.27 -37.53
N ALA A 14 17.13 -16.22 -36.83
CA ALA A 14 16.66 -16.35 -35.45
C ALA A 14 15.39 -17.22 -35.36
N ALA A 15 14.44 -17.04 -36.27
CA ALA A 15 13.21 -17.86 -36.33
C ALA A 15 13.51 -19.34 -36.63
N ALA A 16 14.42 -19.63 -37.57
CA ALA A 16 14.83 -21.00 -37.88
C ALA A 16 15.50 -21.71 -36.70
N LYS A 17 16.33 -21.00 -35.93
CA LYS A 17 16.94 -21.53 -34.70
C LYS A 17 15.91 -21.81 -33.60
N MET A 18 14.79 -21.09 -33.58
CA MET A 18 13.70 -21.30 -32.62
C MET A 18 12.82 -22.50 -32.98
N THR A 19 12.58 -22.75 -34.28
CA THR A 19 11.81 -23.93 -34.73
C THR A 19 12.55 -25.24 -34.47
N ASN A 20 13.87 -25.29 -34.66
CA ASN A 20 14.65 -26.52 -34.41
C ASN A 20 14.75 -26.90 -32.92
N LYS A 21 14.54 -25.93 -32.00
CA LYS A 21 14.47 -26.19 -30.56
C LYS A 21 13.11 -26.73 -30.10
N ARG A 22 12.06 -26.64 -30.94
CA ARG A 22 10.71 -27.13 -30.62
C ARG A 22 10.45 -28.57 -31.06
N THR A 23 11.32 -29.14 -31.88
CA THR A 23 11.24 -30.53 -32.38
C THR A 23 12.04 -31.55 -31.54
N ALA A 24 12.77 -31.10 -30.50
CA ALA A 24 13.56 -31.98 -29.64
C ALA A 24 12.91 -32.32 -28.28
N PHE A 25 11.60 -32.07 -28.12
CA PHE A 25 10.85 -32.45 -26.91
C PHE A 25 9.53 -33.12 -27.31
N ARG A 26 9.63 -34.30 -27.95
CA ARG A 26 8.51 -35.23 -28.11
C ARG A 26 8.58 -36.20 -26.93
N GLY A 27 7.59 -36.11 -26.05
CA GLY A 27 7.53 -36.86 -24.80
C GLY A 27 7.53 -38.37 -25.02
N ASP A 28 8.30 -39.05 -24.18
CA ASP A 28 8.23 -40.49 -23.97
C ASP A 28 6.93 -40.78 -23.20
N GLY A 29 5.97 -41.38 -23.90
CA GLY A 29 4.67 -41.75 -23.35
C GLY A 29 4.76 -43.02 -22.54
N ASN A 30 4.49 -42.92 -21.24
CA ASN A 30 4.30 -44.06 -20.35
C ASN A 30 2.99 -44.79 -20.73
N VAL A 31 3.11 -45.85 -21.53
CA VAL A 31 2.01 -46.77 -21.86
C VAL A 31 2.01 -47.96 -20.90
N LEU A 32 0.88 -48.15 -20.24
CA LEU A 32 0.57 -49.30 -19.40
C LEU A 32 0.41 -50.56 -20.26
N GLY A 33 1.11 -51.64 -19.91
CA GLY A 33 0.93 -52.96 -20.50
C GLY A 33 1.60 -54.04 -19.65
N GLY A 34 0.80 -54.91 -19.05
CA GLY A 34 1.24 -56.03 -18.23
C GLY A 34 1.76 -57.23 -19.03
N GLY A 35 2.45 -58.13 -18.32
CA GLY A 35 2.92 -59.43 -18.81
C GLY A 35 3.87 -60.07 -17.82
N GLU A 36 3.68 -61.36 -17.54
CA GLU A 36 4.11 -62.11 -16.37
C GLU A 36 5.58 -62.62 -16.35
N SER A 37 5.97 -63.04 -15.13
CA SER A 37 6.88 -64.15 -14.79
C SER A 37 8.41 -63.97 -14.68
N ALA A 38 8.84 -64.10 -13.42
CA ALA A 38 9.95 -64.93 -12.90
C ALA A 38 11.41 -64.63 -13.32
N ALA A 39 12.21 -64.15 -12.36
CA ALA A 39 13.37 -64.87 -11.78
C ALA A 39 14.31 -63.90 -11.01
N ALA A 40 14.89 -64.41 -9.92
CA ALA A 40 15.68 -63.70 -8.93
C ALA A 40 17.10 -63.30 -9.41
N SER A 41 17.63 -62.16 -8.93
CA SER A 41 19.01 -62.01 -8.42
C SER A 41 19.36 -60.55 -8.00
N ALA A 42 19.79 -60.41 -6.74
CA ALA A 42 20.63 -59.38 -6.09
C ALA A 42 20.34 -57.85 -6.24
N PRO A 43 20.46 -57.06 -5.15
CA PRO A 43 20.38 -55.60 -5.21
C PRO A 43 21.77 -54.98 -5.48
N PRO A 44 21.89 -53.95 -6.34
CA PRO A 44 23.05 -53.07 -6.29
C PRO A 44 22.74 -51.83 -5.45
N ALA A 45 23.64 -51.58 -4.51
CA ALA A 45 23.68 -50.45 -3.61
C ALA A 45 23.91 -49.11 -4.33
N ALA A 46 23.50 -48.04 -3.64
CA ALA A 46 24.07 -46.69 -3.67
C ALA A 46 24.09 -45.93 -5.01
N ALA A 47 23.04 -45.14 -5.27
CA ALA A 47 23.11 -44.02 -6.21
C ALA A 47 22.38 -42.77 -5.67
N ALA A 48 23.07 -41.99 -4.84
CA ALA A 48 22.86 -40.54 -4.75
C ALA A 48 24.26 -39.91 -4.57
N PRO A 49 24.63 -38.87 -5.36
CA PRO A 49 24.16 -37.52 -5.04
C PRO A 49 23.95 -36.61 -6.27
N ALA A 50 23.48 -37.12 -7.41
CA ALA A 50 23.23 -36.28 -8.59
C ALA A 50 21.97 -35.39 -8.47
N GLY A 51 20.97 -35.82 -7.70
CA GLY A 51 19.69 -35.11 -7.53
C GLY A 51 19.82 -33.82 -6.70
N PHE A 52 20.58 -33.85 -5.61
CA PHE A 52 20.79 -32.69 -4.73
C PHE A 52 21.59 -31.59 -5.42
N ALA A 53 22.68 -31.93 -6.11
CA ALA A 53 23.50 -30.96 -6.84
C ALA A 53 22.72 -30.26 -7.98
N ARG A 54 21.81 -30.97 -8.66
CA ARG A 54 20.98 -30.40 -9.72
C ARG A 54 19.89 -29.47 -9.18
N LYS A 55 19.28 -29.83 -8.04
CA LYS A 55 18.28 -29.00 -7.35
C LYS A 55 18.91 -27.72 -6.79
N GLN A 56 20.13 -27.83 -6.25
CA GLN A 56 20.90 -26.71 -5.71
C GLN A 56 21.36 -25.75 -6.82
N LYS A 57 21.89 -26.25 -7.95
CA LYS A 57 22.20 -25.40 -9.13
C LYS A 57 20.98 -24.69 -9.70
N ALA A 58 19.80 -25.30 -9.70
CA ALA A 58 18.57 -24.68 -10.17
C ALA A 58 18.10 -23.55 -9.23
N MET A 59 18.24 -23.73 -7.91
CA MET A 59 17.94 -22.69 -6.92
C MET A 59 18.93 -21.52 -6.99
N ASP A 60 20.22 -21.81 -7.13
CA ASP A 60 21.27 -20.81 -7.24
C ASP A 60 21.11 -19.95 -8.52
N GLN A 61 20.77 -20.59 -9.65
CA GLN A 61 20.43 -19.89 -10.89
C GLN A 61 19.19 -19.00 -10.75
N ARG A 62 18.21 -19.42 -9.94
CA ARG A 62 17.01 -18.62 -9.68
C ARG A 62 17.29 -17.42 -8.77
N GLY A 63 18.17 -17.57 -7.78
CA GLY A 63 18.67 -16.46 -6.95
C GLY A 63 19.44 -15.43 -7.78
N ASN A 64 20.42 -15.90 -8.55
CA ASN A 64 21.22 -15.05 -9.45
C ASN A 64 20.37 -14.36 -10.54
N ALA A 65 19.31 -15.00 -11.02
CA ALA A 65 18.37 -14.41 -11.98
C ALA A 65 17.49 -13.32 -11.36
N TRP A 66 17.08 -13.49 -10.10
CA TRP A 66 16.32 -12.48 -9.38
C TRP A 66 17.17 -11.25 -9.08
N GLU A 67 18.40 -11.44 -8.63
CA GLU A 67 19.35 -10.35 -8.34
C GLU A 67 19.71 -9.54 -9.60
N LYS A 68 19.87 -10.22 -10.75
CA LYS A 68 20.01 -9.57 -12.06
C LYS A 68 18.79 -8.75 -12.46
N ARG A 69 17.58 -9.20 -12.12
CA ARG A 69 16.35 -8.44 -12.41
C ARG A 69 16.22 -7.21 -11.50
N VAL A 70 16.59 -7.33 -10.23
CA VAL A 70 16.56 -6.22 -9.27
C VAL A 70 17.60 -5.15 -9.63
N THR A 71 18.82 -5.56 -9.97
CA THR A 71 19.89 -4.64 -10.41
C THR A 71 19.54 -3.95 -11.72
N ASN A 72 18.99 -4.67 -12.70
CA ASN A 72 18.54 -4.08 -13.96
C ASN A 72 17.35 -3.12 -13.75
N ALA A 73 16.40 -3.46 -12.86
CA ALA A 73 15.30 -2.57 -12.51
C ALA A 73 15.78 -1.29 -11.79
N ARG A 74 16.79 -1.39 -10.91
CA ARG A 74 17.43 -0.23 -10.28
C ARG A 74 18.12 0.65 -11.32
N LYS A 75 18.85 0.05 -12.26
CA LYS A 75 19.50 0.77 -13.37
C LYS A 75 18.49 1.45 -14.28
N ALA A 76 17.37 0.81 -14.59
CA ALA A 76 16.30 1.40 -15.40
C ALA A 76 15.65 2.61 -14.72
N ARG A 77 15.51 2.62 -13.39
CA ARG A 77 15.04 3.80 -12.65
C ARG A 77 16.04 4.95 -12.70
N LEU A 78 17.32 4.69 -12.47
CA LEU A 78 18.36 5.72 -12.64
C LEU A 78 18.34 6.30 -14.06
N GLN A 79 18.24 5.45 -15.08
CA GLN A 79 18.14 5.88 -16.48
C GLN A 79 16.92 6.77 -16.69
N GLN A 80 15.77 6.41 -16.10
CA GLN A 80 14.54 7.19 -16.21
C GLN A 80 14.64 8.55 -15.49
N ASP A 81 15.31 8.61 -14.34
CA ASP A 81 15.59 9.88 -13.65
C ASP A 81 16.58 10.73 -14.45
N GLU A 82 17.62 10.14 -15.04
CA GLU A 82 18.59 10.83 -15.90
C GLU A 82 17.95 11.34 -17.21
N ASP A 83 17.05 10.55 -17.82
CA ASP A 83 16.24 10.96 -18.98
C ASP A 83 15.26 12.09 -18.61
N ARG A 84 14.73 12.09 -17.39
CA ARG A 84 13.89 13.18 -16.87
C ARG A 84 14.72 14.44 -16.64
N GLU A 85 15.88 14.33 -15.99
CA GLU A 85 16.80 15.44 -15.80
C GLU A 85 17.28 16.02 -17.13
N THR A 86 17.61 15.16 -18.10
CA THR A 86 17.97 15.58 -19.47
C THR A 86 16.81 16.24 -20.20
N ARG A 87 15.57 15.80 -19.97
CA ARG A 87 14.35 16.44 -20.51
C ARG A 87 14.03 17.78 -19.83
N PHE A 88 14.46 17.97 -18.59
CA PHE A 88 14.31 19.22 -17.84
C PHE A 88 15.50 20.17 -17.99
N GLN A 89 16.65 19.71 -18.50
CA GLN A 89 17.74 20.60 -18.89
C GLN A 89 17.28 21.49 -20.05
N TYR A 90 17.23 22.77 -19.75
CA TYR A 90 16.88 23.86 -20.65
C TYR A 90 17.89 23.94 -21.79
N THR A 91 17.55 23.41 -22.97
CA THR A 91 18.23 23.85 -24.20
C THR A 91 17.84 25.31 -24.42
N GLU A 92 18.81 26.20 -24.23
CA GLU A 92 18.69 27.62 -24.54
C GLU A 92 18.16 27.79 -25.97
N PRO A 93 16.94 28.33 -26.16
CA PRO A 93 16.39 28.50 -27.49
C PRO A 93 17.16 29.61 -28.22
N ALA A 94 17.57 29.34 -29.46
CA ALA A 94 18.23 30.30 -30.34
C ALA A 94 17.47 31.65 -30.37
N PRO A 95 18.17 32.80 -30.45
CA PRO A 95 17.57 34.11 -30.23
C PRO A 95 16.46 34.41 -31.23
N ALA A 96 15.25 34.63 -30.73
CA ALA A 96 14.07 35.00 -31.51
C ALA A 96 14.02 36.52 -31.82
N PRO A 97 13.43 36.92 -32.97
CA PRO A 97 13.30 38.32 -33.39
C PRO A 97 12.36 39.16 -32.49
N PRO A 98 12.45 40.50 -32.51
CA PRO A 98 11.86 41.38 -31.49
C PRO A 98 10.31 41.37 -31.46
N PRO A 99 9.70 41.53 -30.27
CA PRO A 99 8.27 41.37 -30.08
C PRO A 99 7.44 42.58 -30.57
N VAL A 100 6.36 42.28 -31.27
CA VAL A 100 5.30 43.23 -31.64
C VAL A 100 4.42 43.47 -30.41
N ALA A 101 4.21 44.74 -30.05
CA ALA A 101 3.51 45.18 -28.84
C ALA A 101 2.05 44.68 -28.78
N GLY A 102 1.73 43.84 -27.80
CA GLY A 102 0.36 43.65 -27.32
C GLY A 102 -0.06 44.81 -26.40
N PRO A 103 -1.38 45.05 -26.22
CA PRO A 103 -1.86 46.12 -25.36
C PRO A 103 -1.40 45.92 -23.90
N PRO A 104 -1.09 47.00 -23.17
CA PRO A 104 -0.42 46.92 -21.87
C PRO A 104 -1.29 46.21 -20.82
N PRO A 105 -0.68 45.48 -19.88
CA PRO A 105 -1.40 44.87 -18.77
C PRO A 105 -2.06 45.96 -17.92
N THR A 106 -3.39 45.93 -17.85
CA THR A 106 -4.16 46.86 -17.01
C THR A 106 -4.09 46.38 -15.57
N VAL A 107 -3.37 47.12 -14.73
CA VAL A 107 -3.35 46.90 -13.28
C VAL A 107 -4.65 47.45 -12.72
N LEU A 108 -5.58 46.56 -12.37
CA LEU A 108 -6.84 46.93 -11.71
C LEU A 108 -6.54 47.28 -10.25
N SER A 109 -7.15 48.35 -9.76
CA SER A 109 -7.03 48.75 -8.36
C SER A 109 -7.66 47.70 -7.43
N ASN A 110 -7.24 47.67 -6.16
CA ASN A 110 -7.76 46.71 -5.18
C ASN A 110 -9.30 46.74 -5.07
N GLU A 111 -9.92 47.89 -5.27
CA GLU A 111 -11.38 48.03 -5.23
C GLU A 111 -12.04 47.39 -6.47
N GLU A 112 -11.45 47.53 -7.64
CA GLU A 112 -11.96 46.95 -8.89
C GLU A 112 -11.78 45.43 -8.92
N VAL A 113 -10.68 44.92 -8.35
CA VAL A 113 -10.48 43.48 -8.15
C VAL A 113 -11.56 42.93 -7.21
N LYS A 114 -11.82 43.63 -6.10
CA LYS A 114 -12.85 43.24 -5.13
C LYS A 114 -14.25 43.23 -5.74
N ALA A 115 -14.59 44.21 -6.58
CA ALA A 115 -15.86 44.27 -7.28
C ALA A 115 -16.04 43.12 -8.30
N ARG A 116 -14.96 42.76 -9.01
CA ARG A 116 -14.98 41.65 -9.98
C ARG A 116 -15.13 40.29 -9.31
N GLU A 117 -14.45 40.07 -8.19
CA GLU A 117 -14.61 38.85 -7.39
C GLU A 117 -16.00 38.75 -6.77
N LEU A 118 -16.57 39.88 -6.32
CA LEU A 118 -17.93 39.95 -5.79
C LEU A 118 -18.98 39.53 -6.84
N GLN A 119 -18.86 40.02 -8.07
CA GLN A 119 -19.74 39.64 -9.17
C GLN A 119 -19.67 38.14 -9.46
N LYS A 120 -18.45 37.57 -9.53
CA LYS A 120 -18.27 36.13 -9.75
C LYS A 120 -18.84 35.25 -8.63
N ALA A 121 -18.67 35.67 -7.37
CA ALA A 121 -19.20 34.92 -6.22
C ALA A 121 -20.73 34.96 -6.17
N HIS A 122 -21.34 36.10 -6.50
CA HIS A 122 -22.80 36.27 -6.57
C HIS A 122 -23.43 35.38 -7.65
N GLU A 123 -22.78 35.29 -8.82
CA GLU A 123 -23.22 34.47 -9.95
C GLU A 123 -23.15 32.96 -9.66
N GLN A 124 -22.23 32.51 -8.81
CA GLN A 124 -22.04 31.08 -8.55
C GLN A 124 -22.90 30.50 -7.42
N MET A 125 -23.22 31.25 -6.37
CA MET A 125 -23.88 30.69 -5.18
C MET A 125 -25.00 31.53 -4.59
N GLY A 126 -25.39 32.64 -5.20
CA GLY A 126 -26.55 33.44 -4.76
C GLY A 126 -26.46 33.95 -3.31
N PHE A 127 -25.29 33.92 -2.70
CA PHE A 127 -25.04 34.28 -1.31
C PHE A 127 -23.89 35.27 -1.22
N ASN A 128 -24.07 36.34 -0.43
CA ASN A 128 -23.12 37.45 -0.35
C ASN A 128 -22.23 37.30 0.90
N PRO A 129 -20.94 36.94 0.75
CA PRO A 129 -20.09 36.55 1.88
C PRO A 129 -19.66 37.70 2.81
N TYR A 130 -19.97 38.95 2.46
CA TYR A 130 -19.70 40.13 3.31
C TYR A 130 -20.94 40.66 4.03
N ALA A 131 -22.09 39.99 3.91
CA ALA A 131 -23.24 40.27 4.78
C ALA A 131 -23.03 39.58 6.13
N ALA A 132 -22.78 40.37 7.19
CA ALA A 132 -22.69 39.85 8.55
C ALA A 132 -24.06 39.31 8.99
N THR A 133 -24.26 38.00 8.86
CA THR A 133 -25.38 37.31 9.50
C THR A 133 -24.95 36.99 10.94
N PHE A 134 -25.44 37.76 11.91
CA PHE A 134 -25.36 37.36 13.31
C PHE A 134 -26.30 36.17 13.52
N SER A 135 -25.78 34.95 13.34
CA SER A 135 -26.48 33.73 13.74
C SER A 135 -26.40 33.58 15.26
N SER A 136 -27.34 34.21 15.97
CA SER A 136 -27.59 33.95 17.39
C SER A 136 -28.63 32.84 17.52
N SER A 137 -28.24 31.72 18.12
CA SER A 137 -28.95 30.44 18.20
C SER A 137 -30.29 30.44 18.97
N THR A 138 -30.88 31.58 19.32
CA THR A 138 -32.06 31.65 20.20
C THR A 138 -33.40 31.90 19.48
N GLN A 139 -33.42 32.19 18.17
CA GLN A 139 -34.67 32.54 17.46
C GLN A 139 -35.33 31.39 16.68
N ALA A 140 -35.07 30.13 17.03
CA ALA A 140 -35.63 28.98 16.30
C ALA A 140 -36.91 28.37 16.93
N THR A 141 -37.42 28.87 18.07
CA THR A 141 -38.59 28.25 18.74
C THR A 141 -39.79 29.19 18.93
N SER A 142 -40.01 30.13 18.00
CA SER A 142 -41.17 31.04 18.07
C SER A 142 -42.17 30.87 16.93
N ALA A 143 -42.03 29.84 16.09
CA ALA A 143 -42.91 29.61 14.93
C ALA A 143 -43.96 28.49 15.11
N MET A 144 -44.08 27.86 16.29
CA MET A 144 -44.98 26.70 16.47
C MET A 144 -46.06 26.84 17.55
N ASN A 145 -46.29 28.00 18.16
CA ASN A 145 -47.34 28.11 19.20
C ASN A 145 -48.18 29.39 19.13
N SER A 146 -48.76 29.68 17.96
CA SER A 146 -49.83 30.66 17.84
C SER A 146 -50.99 30.12 17.01
N ILE A 147 -51.71 29.13 17.56
CA ILE A 147 -53.06 28.78 17.14
C ILE A 147 -53.91 28.61 18.40
N GLY A 148 -54.91 29.48 18.57
CA GLY A 148 -56.16 29.12 19.24
C GLY A 148 -56.33 29.52 20.70
N SER A 149 -56.93 30.68 20.90
CA SER A 149 -57.71 31.16 22.05
C SER A 149 -58.42 30.08 22.90
N GLY A 150 -58.48 30.29 24.23
CA GLY A 150 -59.56 29.72 25.04
C GLY A 150 -59.25 29.47 26.52
N ALA A 151 -59.56 30.48 27.35
CA ALA A 151 -59.92 30.44 28.77
C ALA A 151 -59.81 29.14 29.59
N GLY A 152 -59.11 29.25 30.73
CA GLY A 152 -59.49 28.64 32.01
C GLY A 152 -58.96 27.23 32.28
N GLN A 153 -58.12 27.10 33.31
CA GLN A 153 -58.49 26.43 34.58
C GLN A 153 -57.23 26.07 35.39
N VAL A 154 -57.28 26.41 36.67
CA VAL A 154 -56.27 26.17 37.73
C VAL A 154 -56.17 24.67 38.05
N PRO A 155 -55.00 24.16 38.48
CA PRO A 155 -54.99 23.01 39.37
C PRO A 155 -54.25 23.22 40.72
N PRO A 156 -54.60 22.43 41.77
CA PRO A 156 -54.28 22.62 43.21
C PRO A 156 -52.94 21.96 43.69
N PRO A 157 -52.51 22.16 44.97
CA PRO A 157 -51.17 21.78 45.49
C PRO A 157 -51.06 20.29 45.94
N PRO A 158 -49.83 19.78 46.25
CA PRO A 158 -49.57 18.34 46.37
C PRO A 158 -49.70 17.80 47.80
N PRO A 159 -50.03 16.51 47.98
CA PRO A 159 -49.72 15.79 49.20
C PRO A 159 -48.48 14.90 49.06
N SER A 160 -47.61 15.00 50.05
CA SER A 160 -46.40 14.20 50.26
C SER A 160 -46.68 12.76 50.67
N ALA A 161 -45.68 11.92 50.36
CA ALA A 161 -45.29 10.66 51.00
C ALA A 161 -46.16 9.41 50.74
N SER A 162 -45.61 8.50 49.94
CA SER A 162 -45.27 7.15 50.40
C SER A 162 -44.32 6.46 49.41
N SER A 163 -43.41 5.69 49.98
CA SER A 163 -42.28 4.97 49.40
C SER A 163 -42.58 4.18 48.14
N ASN A 164 -41.96 4.57 47.02
CA ASN A 164 -41.44 3.66 46.01
C ASN A 164 -40.12 4.24 45.51
N PHE A 165 -39.01 3.64 45.93
CA PHE A 165 -37.68 4.03 45.50
C PHE A 165 -37.48 3.52 44.06
N SER A 166 -37.87 4.32 43.07
CA SER A 166 -37.49 4.11 41.67
C SER A 166 -36.00 4.47 41.54
N PRO A 167 -35.15 3.65 40.91
CA PRO A 167 -33.79 4.05 40.61
C PRO A 167 -33.81 5.31 39.71
N PRO A 168 -32.79 6.20 39.82
CA PRO A 168 -32.74 7.42 39.02
C PRO A 168 -32.66 7.08 37.53
N PRO A 169 -33.27 7.90 36.64
CA PRO A 169 -33.10 7.74 35.20
C PRO A 169 -31.61 7.81 34.86
N ALA A 170 -31.17 6.86 34.02
CA ALA A 170 -29.78 6.64 33.67
C ALA A 170 -29.05 7.96 33.26
N PRO A 171 -27.78 8.12 33.65
CA PRO A 171 -27.00 9.30 33.30
C PRO A 171 -26.64 9.25 31.82
N PHE A 172 -27.25 10.12 31.01
CA PHE A 172 -26.88 10.45 29.62
C PHE A 172 -26.80 9.26 28.63
N PRO A 173 -27.18 9.43 27.34
CA PRO A 173 -26.76 8.46 26.34
C PRO A 173 -25.24 8.45 26.35
N ALA A 174 -24.64 7.37 26.85
CA ALA A 174 -23.21 7.14 26.73
C ALA A 174 -22.84 7.39 25.27
N ILE A 175 -21.91 8.31 25.06
CA ILE A 175 -21.23 8.51 23.78
C ILE A 175 -20.97 7.10 23.25
N PRO A 176 -21.46 6.72 22.05
CA PRO A 176 -21.19 5.39 21.53
C PRO A 176 -19.68 5.24 21.60
N ALA A 177 -19.21 4.29 22.41
CA ALA A 177 -17.81 3.95 22.45
C ALA A 177 -17.48 3.64 21.00
N VAL A 178 -16.73 4.53 20.36
CA VAL A 178 -16.12 4.23 19.08
C VAL A 178 -15.37 2.94 19.38
N ALA A 179 -15.89 1.84 18.85
CA ALA A 179 -15.18 0.59 18.79
C ALA A 179 -14.03 0.86 17.83
N ALA A 180 -13.02 1.58 18.30
CA ALA A 180 -11.73 1.60 17.70
C ALA A 180 -11.19 0.19 17.95
N PRO A 181 -11.00 -0.65 16.92
CA PRO A 181 -10.17 -1.83 17.05
C PRO A 181 -8.71 -1.38 17.13
N HIS A 182 -8.38 -0.46 18.04
CA HIS A 182 -7.02 -0.05 18.32
C HIS A 182 -6.51 -1.00 19.40
N ASN A 183 -5.81 -2.05 18.97
CA ASN A 183 -5.06 -2.86 19.90
C ASN A 183 -4.06 -1.92 20.57
N PRO A 184 -3.96 -1.81 21.91
CA PRO A 184 -3.05 -0.88 22.59
C PRO A 184 -1.54 -1.18 22.35
N SER A 185 -1.22 -2.05 21.40
CA SER A 185 0.12 -2.51 21.07
C SER A 185 0.63 -2.03 19.72
N GLU A 186 -0.09 -1.21 18.94
CA GLU A 186 0.26 -0.85 17.55
C GLU A 186 1.62 -0.14 17.32
N ASN A 187 2.30 0.24 18.41
CA ASN A 187 3.61 0.88 18.37
C ASN A 187 4.70 -0.01 18.98
N GLY A 188 4.34 -1.15 19.55
CA GLY A 188 5.26 -2.06 20.23
C GLY A 188 6.25 -2.68 19.26
N ALA A 189 5.77 -3.16 18.11
CA ALA A 189 6.60 -3.81 17.10
C ALA A 189 7.72 -2.88 16.58
N VAL A 190 7.40 -1.61 16.31
CA VAL A 190 8.36 -0.61 15.84
C VAL A 190 9.47 -0.39 16.87
N TYR A 191 9.11 -0.29 18.15
CA TYR A 191 10.08 -0.10 19.22
C TYR A 191 11.03 -1.31 19.38
N VAL A 192 10.51 -2.53 19.19
CA VAL A 192 11.33 -3.75 19.20
C VAL A 192 12.29 -3.76 18.01
N LEU A 193 11.84 -3.31 16.84
CA LEU A 193 12.67 -3.19 15.64
C LEU A 193 13.82 -2.19 15.82
N LEU A 194 13.55 -1.04 16.42
CA LEU A 194 14.54 0.01 16.71
C LEU A 194 15.65 -0.44 17.66
N ARG A 195 15.42 -1.47 18.48
CA ARG A 195 16.42 -2.03 19.41
C ARG A 195 17.38 -3.02 18.75
N GLN A 196 17.13 -3.40 17.49
CA GLN A 196 17.97 -4.36 16.78
C GLN A 196 19.24 -3.70 16.22
N ASP A 197 20.19 -4.54 15.82
CA ASP A 197 21.43 -4.13 15.13
C ASP A 197 21.09 -3.24 13.91
N PRO A 198 21.63 -2.00 13.83
CA PRO A 198 21.23 -1.01 12.82
C PRO A 198 21.22 -1.53 11.37
N PRO A 199 22.27 -2.21 10.85
CA PRO A 199 22.25 -2.66 9.46
C PRO A 199 21.16 -3.71 9.19
N ARG A 200 20.86 -4.58 10.16
CA ARG A 200 19.78 -5.57 10.03
C ARG A 200 18.42 -4.89 10.11
N ALA A 201 18.24 -4.00 11.08
CA ALA A 201 17.00 -3.26 11.28
C ALA A 201 16.64 -2.41 10.06
N ILE A 202 17.60 -1.73 9.45
CA ILE A 202 17.43 -0.94 8.23
C ILE A 202 16.94 -1.84 7.08
N THR A 203 17.63 -2.95 6.82
CA THR A 203 17.23 -3.86 5.71
C THR A 203 15.86 -4.49 5.93
N ALA A 204 15.47 -4.76 7.18
CA ALA A 204 14.15 -5.23 7.55
C ALA A 204 13.09 -4.15 7.29
N ALA A 205 13.30 -2.93 7.79
CA ALA A 205 12.40 -1.79 7.63
C ALA A 205 12.19 -1.43 6.15
N GLU A 206 13.24 -1.41 5.33
CA GLU A 206 13.14 -1.21 3.88
C GLU A 206 12.27 -2.28 3.21
N THR A 207 12.44 -3.54 3.63
CA THR A 207 11.68 -4.66 3.10
C THR A 207 10.21 -4.57 3.51
N LEU A 208 9.92 -4.21 4.76
CA LEU A 208 8.56 -4.00 5.28
C LEU A 208 7.84 -2.87 4.55
N ALA A 209 8.45 -1.70 4.45
CA ALA A 209 7.89 -0.55 3.74
C ALA A 209 7.53 -0.91 2.30
N LYS A 210 8.41 -1.68 1.62
CA LYS A 210 8.15 -2.15 0.26
C LYS A 210 7.00 -3.14 0.15
N ILE A 211 6.90 -4.09 1.08
CA ILE A 211 5.80 -5.07 1.10
C ILE A 211 4.48 -4.34 1.31
N LEU A 212 4.40 -3.49 2.34
CA LEU A 212 3.19 -2.74 2.69
C LEU A 212 2.79 -1.76 1.56
N SER A 213 3.75 -1.06 0.97
CA SER A 213 3.49 -0.15 -0.17
C SER A 213 2.92 -0.88 -1.38
N ASN A 214 3.40 -2.09 -1.70
CA ASN A 214 2.84 -2.88 -2.80
C ASN A 214 1.38 -3.27 -2.56
N VAL A 215 1.01 -3.55 -1.30
CA VAL A 215 -0.36 -3.88 -0.90
C VAL A 215 -1.29 -2.68 -1.06
N VAL A 216 -0.85 -1.48 -0.66
CA VAL A 216 -1.65 -0.24 -0.80
C VAL A 216 -1.80 0.14 -2.27
N GLN A 217 -0.75 0.01 -3.08
CA GLN A 217 -0.80 0.32 -4.51
C GLN A 217 -1.68 -0.65 -5.30
N ASN A 218 -1.67 -1.93 -4.94
CA ASN A 218 -2.36 -2.99 -5.68
C ASN A 218 -3.15 -3.89 -4.73
N PRO A 219 -4.22 -3.38 -4.09
CA PRO A 219 -4.97 -4.15 -3.09
C PRO A 219 -5.65 -5.38 -3.71
N GLN A 220 -6.06 -5.34 -4.97
CA GLN A 220 -6.75 -6.48 -5.59
C GLN A 220 -5.82 -7.68 -5.88
N GLU A 221 -4.50 -7.49 -5.89
CA GLU A 221 -3.56 -8.56 -6.21
C GLU A 221 -3.20 -9.41 -4.99
N GLU A 222 -3.75 -10.63 -4.91
CA GLU A 222 -3.53 -11.57 -3.80
C GLU A 222 -2.06 -11.91 -3.56
N LYS A 223 -1.22 -11.87 -4.61
CA LYS A 223 0.22 -12.14 -4.50
C LYS A 223 0.96 -11.18 -3.56
N PHE A 224 0.45 -9.95 -3.37
CA PHE A 224 1.04 -8.97 -2.44
C PHE A 224 0.47 -9.10 -1.04
N ARG A 225 -0.72 -9.69 -0.91
CA ARG A 225 -1.38 -9.97 0.37
C ARG A 225 -0.93 -11.28 1.00
N LYS A 226 -0.13 -12.09 0.31
CA LYS A 226 0.36 -13.39 0.77
C LYS A 226 1.89 -13.42 0.81
N ILE A 227 2.45 -13.66 1.99
CA ILE A 227 3.89 -13.71 2.23
C ILE A 227 4.24 -15.10 2.77
N ARG A 228 5.20 -15.77 2.12
CA ARG A 228 5.69 -17.09 2.56
C ARG A 228 6.83 -16.91 3.55
N LEU A 229 6.61 -17.31 4.81
CA LEU A 229 7.63 -17.20 5.85
C LEU A 229 8.77 -18.21 5.68
N SER A 230 8.58 -19.29 4.91
CA SER A 230 9.65 -20.26 4.56
C SER A 230 10.65 -19.74 3.51
N ASN A 231 10.41 -18.58 2.88
CA ASN A 231 11.34 -18.05 1.89
C ASN A 231 12.62 -17.55 2.58
N ALA A 232 13.79 -18.05 2.18
CA ALA A 232 15.08 -17.72 2.79
C ALA A 232 15.35 -16.19 2.89
N ALA A 233 14.94 -15.41 1.88
CA ALA A 233 15.09 -13.96 1.91
C ALA A 233 14.17 -13.29 2.94
N ILE A 234 12.93 -13.78 3.07
CA ILE A 234 11.99 -13.33 4.09
C ILE A 234 12.45 -13.77 5.48
N GLN A 235 12.97 -14.99 5.60
CA GLN A 235 13.49 -15.50 6.87
C GLN A 235 14.66 -14.65 7.36
N SER A 236 15.67 -14.43 6.52
CA SER A 236 16.85 -13.69 6.92
C SER A 236 16.57 -12.21 7.21
N LYS A 237 15.58 -11.59 6.54
CA LYS A 237 15.32 -10.15 6.64
C LYS A 237 14.22 -9.79 7.62
N LEU A 238 13.19 -10.61 7.74
CA LEU A 238 12.01 -10.32 8.56
C LEU A 238 11.91 -11.28 9.74
N VAL A 239 11.96 -12.59 9.51
CA VAL A 239 11.76 -13.57 10.61
C VAL A 239 12.92 -13.57 11.60
N ALA A 240 14.14 -13.34 11.13
CA ALA A 240 15.32 -13.27 11.97
C ALA A 240 15.43 -11.96 12.78
N VAL A 241 14.60 -10.96 12.46
CA VAL A 241 14.63 -9.63 13.07
C VAL A 241 13.38 -9.45 13.95
N PRO A 242 13.55 -9.46 15.29
CA PRO A 242 12.43 -9.23 16.21
C PRO A 242 11.69 -7.91 15.91
N GLY A 243 10.37 -7.92 16.02
CA GLY A 243 9.52 -6.75 15.73
C GLY A 243 9.09 -6.64 14.26
N ALA A 244 9.78 -7.27 13.31
CA ALA A 244 9.44 -7.12 11.90
C ALA A 244 8.16 -7.89 11.51
N VAL A 245 8.00 -9.12 12.00
CA VAL A 245 6.77 -9.90 11.78
C VAL A 245 5.60 -9.30 12.56
N ASP A 246 5.85 -8.85 13.78
CA ASP A 246 4.84 -8.21 14.64
C ASP A 246 4.27 -6.94 13.96
N LEU A 247 5.09 -6.18 13.23
CA LEU A 247 4.66 -5.01 12.45
C LEU A 247 3.70 -5.39 11.32
N LEU A 248 3.92 -6.54 10.66
CA LEU A 248 2.99 -7.05 9.66
C LEU A 248 1.68 -7.50 10.32
N GLU A 249 1.75 -8.15 11.46
CA GLU A 249 0.55 -8.56 12.22
C GLU A 249 -0.26 -7.34 12.69
N GLU A 250 0.42 -6.29 13.16
CA GLU A 250 -0.17 -5.00 13.50
C GLU A 250 -0.79 -4.30 12.29
N ALA A 251 -0.24 -4.46 11.09
CA ALA A 251 -0.84 -3.98 9.84
C ALA A 251 -2.09 -4.80 9.41
N GLY A 252 -2.36 -5.92 10.07
CA GLY A 252 -3.54 -6.78 9.83
C GLY A 252 -3.23 -8.10 9.15
N PHE A 253 -1.95 -8.44 8.91
CA PHE A 253 -1.60 -9.77 8.40
C PHE A 253 -1.86 -10.83 9.46
N LEU A 254 -2.41 -11.96 9.04
CA LEU A 254 -2.65 -13.09 9.92
C LEU A 254 -1.68 -14.21 9.60
N ARG A 255 -1.15 -14.85 10.63
CA ARG A 255 -0.30 -16.03 10.48
C ARG A 255 -1.18 -17.26 10.22
N LEU A 256 -1.02 -17.86 9.05
CA LEU A 256 -1.73 -19.07 8.63
C LEU A 256 -0.73 -20.16 8.29
N GLU A 257 -1.10 -21.41 8.57
CA GLU A 257 -0.38 -22.57 8.06
C GLU A 257 -1.14 -23.16 6.87
N MET A 258 -0.47 -23.27 5.72
CA MET A 258 -1.01 -23.88 4.52
C MET A 258 -0.03 -24.95 4.03
N GLU A 259 -0.52 -26.15 3.78
CA GLU A 259 0.28 -27.26 3.26
C GLU A 259 1.52 -27.58 4.14
N GLY A 260 1.41 -27.36 5.45
CA GLY A 260 2.50 -27.59 6.41
C GLY A 260 3.57 -26.48 6.45
N GLU A 261 3.33 -25.34 5.79
CA GLU A 261 4.24 -24.20 5.81
C GLU A 261 3.60 -22.93 6.39
N PRO A 262 4.35 -22.10 7.13
CA PRO A 262 3.86 -20.85 7.67
C PRO A 262 3.80 -19.73 6.60
N TYR A 263 2.67 -19.03 6.55
CA TYR A 263 2.41 -17.87 5.72
C TYR A 263 1.85 -16.72 6.57
N LEU A 264 2.10 -15.49 6.13
CA LEU A 264 1.34 -14.32 6.54
C LEU A 264 0.39 -13.94 5.41
N MET A 265 -0.89 -13.78 5.74
CA MET A 265 -1.91 -13.45 4.76
C MET A 265 -2.81 -12.32 5.25
N LEU A 266 -3.00 -11.33 4.40
CA LEU A 266 -3.93 -10.23 4.62
C LEU A 266 -5.23 -10.55 3.87
N THR A 267 -6.26 -10.95 4.60
CA THR A 267 -7.56 -11.26 3.99
C THR A 267 -8.22 -9.97 3.50
N ALA A 268 -9.12 -10.08 2.50
CA ALA A 268 -9.83 -8.91 1.99
C ALA A 268 -10.70 -8.23 3.07
N ASP A 269 -11.20 -9.00 4.03
CA ASP A 269 -11.98 -8.52 5.18
C ASP A 269 -11.11 -7.79 6.21
N ALA A 270 -9.91 -8.29 6.48
CA ALA A 270 -8.96 -7.64 7.40
C ALA A 270 -8.21 -6.44 6.77
N PHE A 271 -8.30 -6.27 5.45
CA PHE A 271 -7.61 -5.19 4.75
C PHE A 271 -8.23 -3.83 5.07
N GLN A 272 -7.50 -3.04 5.86
CA GLN A 272 -7.85 -1.66 6.18
C GLN A 272 -6.74 -0.74 5.65
N THR A 273 -7.04 0.04 4.61
CA THR A 273 -6.05 0.93 3.97
C THR A 273 -5.38 1.87 4.97
N GLU A 274 -6.15 2.49 5.87
CA GLU A 274 -5.62 3.41 6.89
C GLU A 274 -4.64 2.72 7.85
N ARG A 275 -4.95 1.48 8.25
CA ARG A 275 -4.11 0.69 9.15
C ARG A 275 -2.78 0.31 8.50
N VAL A 276 -2.84 -0.14 7.25
CA VAL A 276 -1.63 -0.47 6.46
C VAL A 276 -0.81 0.79 6.20
N GLN A 277 -1.45 1.91 5.89
CA GLN A 277 -0.76 3.19 5.68
C GLN A 277 -0.08 3.69 6.95
N SER A 278 -0.76 3.62 8.10
CA SER A 278 -0.16 3.97 9.39
C SER A 278 1.06 3.09 9.71
N ALA A 279 1.02 1.80 9.39
CA ALA A 279 2.18 0.92 9.54
C ALA A 279 3.34 1.30 8.60
N ILE A 280 3.06 1.76 7.38
CA ILE A 280 4.07 2.30 6.46
C ILE A 280 4.73 3.53 7.09
N ASP A 281 3.93 4.52 7.50
CA ASP A 281 4.45 5.78 8.03
C ASP A 281 5.34 5.54 9.27
N ARG A 282 4.90 4.65 10.17
CA ARG A 282 5.69 4.24 11.36
C ARG A 282 7.00 3.55 10.97
N THR A 283 6.97 2.69 9.96
CA THR A 283 8.17 1.99 9.45
C THR A 283 9.15 2.97 8.81
N GLU A 284 8.65 3.96 8.06
CA GLU A 284 9.47 5.00 7.44
C GLU A 284 10.15 5.89 8.48
N VAL A 285 9.42 6.32 9.52
CA VAL A 285 10.01 7.05 10.65
C VAL A 285 11.10 6.24 11.33
N ALA A 286 10.86 4.95 11.58
CA ALA A 286 11.86 4.07 12.18
C ALA A 286 13.09 3.90 11.29
N LEU A 287 12.90 3.77 9.97
CA LEU A 287 13.99 3.68 9.00
C LEU A 287 14.88 4.92 9.04
N ILE A 288 14.27 6.11 9.07
CA ILE A 288 15.00 7.39 9.17
C ILE A 288 15.82 7.43 10.46
N GLN A 289 15.23 7.04 11.59
CA GLN A 289 15.93 7.01 12.88
C GLN A 289 17.13 6.04 12.86
N LEU A 290 16.95 4.83 12.32
CA LEU A 290 18.02 3.84 12.22
C LEU A 290 19.17 4.30 11.31
N GLN A 291 18.84 4.98 10.20
CA GLN A 291 19.84 5.55 9.30
C GLN A 291 20.63 6.68 9.97
N HIS A 292 19.97 7.52 10.76
CA HIS A 292 20.66 8.55 11.54
C HIS A 292 21.56 7.95 12.62
N ASP A 293 21.08 6.96 13.37
CA ASP A 293 21.86 6.28 14.42
C ASP A 293 23.09 5.58 13.83
N SER A 294 22.91 4.88 12.69
CA SER A 294 24.01 4.24 11.96
C SER A 294 25.03 5.22 11.36
N SER A 295 24.66 6.49 11.16
CA SER A 295 25.58 7.53 10.66
C SER A 295 26.36 8.21 11.79
N ASN A 296 25.89 8.06 13.04
CA ASN A 296 26.44 8.74 14.21
C ASN A 296 27.21 7.78 15.16
N ALA A 297 27.14 6.47 14.90
CA ALA A 297 27.87 5.40 15.56
C ALA A 297 29.18 5.06 14.83
#